data_AF-A0A914XPC4-F1
#
_entry.id   AF-A0A914XPC4-F1
#
_cell.length_a   1.000
_cell.length_b   1.000
_cell.length_c   1.000
_cell.angle_alpha   90.00
_cell.angle_beta   90.00
_cell.angle_gamma   90.00
#
_symmetry.space_group_name_H-M   'P 1'
#
loop_
_entity.id
_entity.type
_entity.pdbx_description
1 polymer ?
#
loop_
_entity_poly.entity_id
_entity_poly.type
_entity_poly.pdbx_seq_one_letter_code
_entity_poly.pdbx_strand_id
1 'polypeptide(L)'
;MLLARKSLDLLPKFARSAHLSSAQIYERERIYGAHNYKPVEVALCKGEGIYVWDVEGKKYFDFLSGYSVVNQGHCHPRLVE
;
A
#
# COMPACT_ATOMS: atom_id res chain seq x y z
N MET A 1 -34.97 -21.39 12.15
CA MET A 1 -34.00 -20.28 12.17
C MET A 1 -32.62 -20.81 11.78
N LEU A 2 -32.43 -21.19 10.51
CA LEU A 2 -31.20 -21.86 10.05
C LEU A 2 -31.03 -21.75 8.52
N LEU A 3 -30.89 -20.53 7.97
CA LEU A 3 -30.64 -20.32 6.54
C LEU A 3 -29.75 -19.09 6.27
N ALA A 4 -28.54 -19.04 6.85
CA ALA A 4 -27.59 -17.95 6.56
C ALA A 4 -26.11 -18.41 6.49
N ARG A 5 -25.84 -19.66 6.09
CA ARG A 5 -24.46 -20.17 5.95
C ARG A 5 -24.03 -20.55 4.53
N LYS A 6 -24.90 -20.41 3.52
CA LYS A 6 -24.58 -20.79 2.12
C LYS A 6 -24.07 -19.66 1.22
N SER A 7 -23.87 -18.44 1.74
CA SER A 7 -23.54 -17.27 0.90
C SER A 7 -22.08 -16.79 0.97
N LEU A 8 -21.22 -17.38 1.81
CA LEU A 8 -19.81 -16.94 1.90
C LEU A 8 -18.89 -17.58 0.84
N ASP A 9 -19.29 -18.69 0.22
CA ASP A 9 -18.47 -19.39 -0.78
C ASP A 9 -18.54 -18.79 -2.20
N LEU A 10 -19.35 -17.74 -2.39
CA LEU A 10 -19.57 -17.05 -3.66
C LEU A 10 -18.84 -15.70 -3.77
N LEU A 11 -18.13 -15.27 -2.72
CA LEU A 11 -17.25 -14.13 -2.85
C LEU A 11 -16.06 -14.56 -3.73
N PRO A 12 -15.75 -13.84 -4.83
CA PRO A 12 -14.58 -14.14 -5.62
C PRO A 12 -13.38 -14.12 -4.67
N LYS A 13 -12.70 -15.26 -4.53
CA LYS A 13 -11.38 -15.35 -3.92
C LYS A 13 -10.60 -14.20 -4.54
N PHE A 14 -10.27 -13.16 -3.76
CA PHE A 14 -9.61 -11.96 -4.27
C PHE A 14 -8.53 -12.42 -5.24
N ALA A 15 -8.76 -12.21 -6.53
CA ALA A 15 -7.81 -12.60 -7.56
C ALA A 15 -6.50 -11.96 -7.13
N ARG A 16 -5.42 -12.75 -7.03
CA ARG A 16 -4.08 -12.22 -6.74
C ARG A 16 -3.92 -10.96 -7.59
N SER A 17 -3.89 -9.79 -6.94
CA SER A 17 -3.85 -8.52 -7.65
C SER A 17 -2.73 -8.62 -8.67
N ALA A 18 -3.04 -8.38 -9.94
CA ALA A 18 -2.00 -8.15 -10.93
C ALA A 18 -1.04 -7.09 -10.37
N HIS A 19 0.26 -7.28 -10.60
CA HIS A 19 1.25 -6.30 -10.20
C HIS A 19 1.02 -5.05 -11.04
N LEU A 20 0.53 -3.98 -10.40
CA LEU A 20 0.26 -2.70 -11.07
C LEU A 20 1.54 -1.89 -11.12
N SER A 21 1.80 -1.23 -12.24
CA SER A 21 2.84 -0.21 -12.30
C SER A 21 2.43 1.05 -11.55
N SER A 22 3.41 1.88 -11.19
CA SER A 22 3.20 3.20 -10.59
C SER A 22 2.23 4.03 -11.43
N ALA A 23 2.36 4.03 -12.75
CA ALA A 23 1.46 4.76 -13.65
C ALA A 23 0.00 4.28 -13.55
N GLN A 24 -0.23 2.96 -13.45
CA GLN A 24 -1.57 2.41 -13.27
C GLN A 24 -2.15 2.78 -11.91
N ILE A 25 -1.32 2.87 -10.87
CA ILE A 25 -1.74 3.29 -9.52
C ILE A 25 -2.12 4.77 -9.52
N TYR A 26 -1.32 5.64 -10.14
CA TYR A 26 -1.63 7.06 -10.27
C TYR A 26 -2.89 7.32 -11.08
N GLU A 27 -3.12 6.56 -12.15
CA GLU A 27 -4.36 6.72 -12.92
C GLU A 27 -5.59 6.33 -12.08
N ARG A 28 -5.46 5.30 -11.23
CA ARG A 28 -6.53 4.94 -10.29
C ARG A 28 -6.73 6.03 -9.23
N GLU A 29 -5.66 6.56 -8.64
CA GLU A 29 -5.74 7.68 -7.68
C GLU A 29 -6.40 8.91 -8.33
N ARG A 30 -6.04 9.23 -9.59
CA ARG A 30 -6.62 10.34 -10.35
C ARG A 30 -8.13 10.19 -10.57
N ILE A 31 -8.60 8.97 -10.86
CA ILE A 31 -10.02 8.71 -11.13
C ILE A 31 -10.84 8.66 -9.83
N TYR A 32 -10.31 8.04 -8.78
CA TYR A 32 -11.09 7.68 -7.59
C TYR A 32 -10.76 8.52 -6.34
N GLY A 33 -9.61 9.18 -6.29
CA GLY A 33 -9.16 10.01 -5.17
C GLY A 33 -9.49 11.49 -5.34
N ALA A 34 -9.61 12.21 -4.21
CA ALA A 34 -9.71 13.66 -4.22
C ALA A 34 -8.36 14.31 -4.56
N HIS A 35 -8.36 15.39 -5.33
CA HIS A 35 -7.14 16.04 -5.82
C HIS A 35 -6.64 17.17 -4.90
N ASN A 36 -6.41 16.86 -3.62
CA ASN A 36 -5.99 17.83 -2.60
C ASN A 36 -4.50 17.75 -2.20
N TYR A 37 -3.75 16.79 -2.76
CA TYR A 37 -2.32 16.65 -2.59
C TYR A 37 -1.58 16.72 -3.92
N LYS A 38 -0.27 16.98 -3.86
CA LYS A 38 0.65 16.92 -5.00
C LYS A 38 1.83 15.98 -4.64
N PRO A 39 1.63 14.65 -4.73
CA PRO A 39 2.66 13.70 -4.34
C PRO A 39 3.84 13.70 -5.33
N VAL A 40 4.99 13.22 -4.87
CA VAL A 40 6.09 12.81 -5.75
C VAL A 40 5.65 11.54 -6.50
N GLU A 41 6.04 11.41 -7.76
CA GLU A 41 5.68 10.28 -8.64
C GLU A 41 6.45 8.98 -8.29
N VAL A 42 6.19 8.45 -7.10
CA VAL A 42 6.64 7.14 -6.61
C VAL A 42 5.50 6.41 -5.87
N ALA A 43 5.08 5.24 -6.38
CA ALA A 43 4.10 4.40 -5.70
C ALA A 43 4.80 3.35 -4.82
N LEU A 44 4.80 3.56 -3.50
CA LEU A 44 5.48 2.68 -2.54
C LEU A 44 4.65 1.42 -2.21
N CYS A 45 5.31 0.27 -2.09
CA CYS A 45 4.67 -1.02 -1.77
C CYS A 45 5.22 -1.72 -0.51
N LYS A 46 6.40 -1.33 -0.03
CA LYS A 46 7.03 -1.90 1.18
C LYS A 46 7.85 -0.83 1.89
N GLY A 47 7.86 -0.87 3.23
CA GLY A 47 8.80 -0.15 4.09
C GLY A 47 9.46 -1.09 5.09
N GLU A 48 10.74 -0.87 5.41
CA GLU A 48 11.50 -1.62 6.41
C GLU A 48 12.68 -0.79 6.94
N GLY A 49 12.66 -0.46 8.23
CA GLY A 49 13.69 0.39 8.84
C GLY A 49 13.75 1.76 8.16
N ILE A 50 14.93 2.11 7.62
CA ILE A 50 15.17 3.39 6.93
C ILE A 50 14.85 3.36 5.42
N TYR A 51 14.34 2.23 4.92
CA TYR A 51 14.16 2.00 3.49
C TYR A 51 12.70 1.83 3.10
N VAL A 52 12.41 2.22 1.86
CA VAL A 52 11.14 1.94 1.18
C VAL A 52 11.40 1.40 -0.23
N TRP A 53 10.44 0.65 -0.77
CA TRP A 53 10.47 0.09 -2.13
C TRP A 53 9.23 0.52 -2.89
N ASP A 54 9.40 0.91 -4.15
CA ASP A 54 8.28 1.14 -5.06
C ASP A 54 7.73 -0.17 -5.64
N VAL A 55 6.62 -0.07 -6.35
CA VAL A 55 5.96 -1.20 -7.01
C VAL A 55 6.77 -1.76 -8.17
N GLU A 56 7.77 -1.04 -8.68
CA GLU A 56 8.75 -1.55 -9.65
C GLU A 56 9.94 -2.27 -8.98
N GLY A 57 10.01 -2.27 -7.65
CA GLY A 57 11.05 -2.94 -6.87
C GLY A 57 12.31 -2.10 -6.60
N LYS A 58 12.34 -0.83 -6.99
CA LYS A 58 13.46 0.07 -6.70
C LYS A 58 13.43 0.48 -5.23
N LYS A 59 14.61 0.47 -4.61
CA LYS A 59 14.84 0.76 -3.19
C LYS A 59 15.30 2.20 -2.99
N TYR A 60 14.76 2.86 -1.98
CA TYR A 60 15.06 4.25 -1.63
C TYR A 60 15.32 4.39 -0.13
N PHE A 61 16.13 5.37 0.25
CA PHE A 61 16.13 5.87 1.63
C PHE A 61 14.92 6.78 1.84
N ASP A 62 14.23 6.65 2.97
CA ASP A 62 13.19 7.59 3.38
C ASP A 62 13.78 8.71 4.26
N PHE A 63 13.98 9.88 3.66
CA PHE A 63 14.45 11.09 4.36
C PHE A 63 13.30 11.97 4.89
N LEU A 64 12.04 11.61 4.65
CA LEU A 64 10.87 12.31 5.18
C LEU A 64 10.38 11.69 6.49
N SER A 65 10.47 10.37 6.61
CA SER A 65 10.04 9.59 7.78
C SER A 65 8.58 9.89 8.18
N GLY A 66 7.71 10.11 7.19
CA GLY A 66 6.31 10.47 7.40
C GLY A 66 6.11 11.68 8.31
N TYR A 67 6.94 12.72 8.18
CA TYR A 67 6.99 13.84 9.13
C TYR A 67 7.27 13.40 10.58
N SER A 68 8.31 12.57 10.76
CA SER A 68 8.75 12.02 12.05
C SER A 68 7.81 10.97 12.67
N VAL A 69 6.79 10.50 11.96
CA VAL A 69 5.87 9.45 12.43
C VAL A 69 6.57 8.10 12.58
N VAL A 70 7.54 7.79 11.70
CA VAL A 70 8.26 6.50 11.71
C VAL A 70 9.70 6.63 12.21
N ASN A 71 9.91 7.38 13.29
CA ASN A 71 11.24 7.58 13.89
C ASN A 71 11.95 6.27 14.27
N GLN A 72 11.21 5.24 14.64
CA GLN A 72 11.74 3.92 14.97
C GLN A 72 12.07 3.08 13.71
N GLY A 73 11.75 3.59 12.53
CA GLY A 73 11.83 2.89 11.26
C GLY A 73 10.50 2.26 10.84
N HIS A 74 10.29 2.16 9.52
CA HIS A 74 9.13 1.50 8.92
C HIS A 74 9.03 0.05 9.40
N CYS A 75 7.81 -0.36 9.80
CA CYS A 75 7.49 -1.73 10.20
C CYS A 75 8.44 -2.33 11.25
N HIS A 76 8.84 -1.53 12.25
CA HIS A 76 9.72 -1.99 13.32
C HIS A 76 9.13 -3.22 14.06
N PRO A 77 9.81 -4.39 14.12
CA PRO A 77 9.24 -5.66 14.57
C PRO A 77 8.55 -5.59 15.94
N ARG A 78 9.20 -4.94 16.91
CA ARG A 78 8.65 -4.80 18.28
C ARG A 78 7.39 -3.93 18.39
N LEU A 79 7.03 -3.19 17.34
CA LEU A 79 5.83 -2.33 17.32
C LEU A 79 4.68 -2.95 16.54
N VAL A 80 4.98 -3.91 15.66
CA VAL A 80 3.97 -4.56 14.79
C VAL A 80 3.55 -5.95 15.29
N GLU A 81 4.32 -6.55 16.21
CA GLU A 81 4.01 -7.80 16.94
C GLU A 81 3.37 -7.50 18.29
#